data_AF-S4P3Z9-F1
#
_entry.id   AF-S4P3Z9-F1
#
_cell.length_a   1.000
_cell.length_b   1.000
_cell.length_c   1.000
_cell.angle_alpha   90.00
_cell.angle_beta   90.00
_cell.angle_gamma   90.00
#
_symmetry.space_group_name_H-M   'P 1'
#
loop_
_entity.id
_entity.type
_entity.pdbx_description
1 polymer ?
#
loop_
_entity_poly.entity_id
_entity_poly.type
_entity_poly.pdbx_seq_one_letter_code
_entity_poly.pdbx_strand_id
1 'polypeptide(L)'
;MWNDQSVAGGGFFNTQNQFGNVNTPNQAQKSGRRASRTAPIVIKQALHSGDDGVKIWGTEIQIVSIVARIRNIRVQSTKITYTIQDITGRMRAVLWLDMEAMDEDDKSAPKVQVNDYIQVYGNVKA
;
A
#
# COMPACT_ATOMS: atom_id res chain seq x y z
N MET A 1 -9.53 57.47 -38.55
CA MET A 1 -10.34 57.90 -37.39
C MET A 1 -11.47 56.89 -37.21
N TRP A 2 -11.75 56.51 -35.95
CA TRP A 2 -12.85 55.66 -35.43
C TRP A 2 -12.68 54.13 -35.60
N ASN A 3 -12.13 53.41 -34.60
CA ASN A 3 -12.74 52.78 -33.39
C ASN A 3 -13.73 51.67 -33.71
N ASP A 4 -13.95 50.59 -32.95
CA ASP A 4 -13.30 49.80 -31.89
C ASP A 4 -14.34 48.67 -31.60
N GLN A 5 -13.96 47.65 -30.84
CA GLN A 5 -14.81 46.63 -30.19
C GLN A 5 -15.31 45.49 -31.10
N SER A 6 -15.43 44.24 -30.66
CA SER A 6 -14.99 43.44 -29.51
C SER A 6 -15.58 42.05 -29.75
N VAL A 7 -15.29 41.11 -28.86
CA VAL A 7 -15.97 39.81 -28.68
C VAL A 7 -15.44 38.65 -29.55
N ALA A 8 -14.50 37.95 -28.91
CA ALA A 8 -14.60 36.52 -28.56
C ALA A 8 -15.32 35.57 -29.53
N GLY A 9 -14.61 34.50 -29.89
CA GLY A 9 -15.24 33.24 -30.27
C GLY A 9 -14.89 32.79 -31.69
N GLY A 10 -14.05 31.77 -31.78
CA GLY A 10 -13.71 31.07 -33.01
C GLY A 10 -12.43 30.30 -32.74
N GLY A 11 -12.45 28.99 -32.56
CA GLY A 11 -12.73 28.04 -33.65
C GLY A 11 -11.43 27.28 -33.84
N PHE A 12 -11.37 26.04 -33.38
CA PHE A 12 -11.45 24.86 -34.25
C PHE A 12 -10.18 24.59 -35.08
N PHE A 13 -9.61 23.42 -34.79
CA PHE A 13 -8.82 22.51 -35.61
C PHE A 13 -7.32 22.74 -35.84
N ASN A 14 -6.57 21.81 -35.22
CA ASN A 14 -5.66 20.85 -35.87
C ASN A 14 -4.30 21.39 -36.34
N THR A 15 -3.21 20.76 -35.91
CA THR A 15 -2.37 19.88 -36.76
C THR A 15 -0.99 19.65 -36.13
N GLN A 16 -0.61 18.38 -36.14
CA GLN A 16 0.70 17.76 -35.98
C GLN A 16 1.92 18.63 -36.38
N ASN A 17 2.94 18.57 -35.52
CA ASN A 17 4.38 18.74 -35.78
C ASN A 17 4.91 20.15 -36.16
N GLN A 18 5.59 20.81 -35.20
CA GLN A 18 7.03 21.08 -35.21
C GLN A 18 7.40 22.27 -34.27
N PHE A 19 8.60 22.18 -33.72
CA PHE A 19 9.40 23.24 -33.07
C PHE A 19 9.14 23.57 -31.60
N GLY A 20 10.07 23.06 -30.78
CA GLY A 20 10.69 23.85 -29.71
C GLY A 20 10.10 23.65 -28.31
N ASN A 21 10.55 22.60 -27.61
CA ASN A 21 10.76 22.79 -26.18
C ASN A 21 12.09 22.16 -25.75
N VAL A 22 12.90 23.01 -25.14
CA VAL A 22 14.30 22.79 -24.77
C VAL A 22 14.35 21.74 -23.67
N ASN A 23 14.83 20.54 -24.01
CA ASN A 23 15.21 19.54 -23.01
C ASN A 23 16.47 20.04 -22.28
N THR A 24 16.30 20.49 -21.04
CA THR A 24 17.42 20.63 -20.10
C THR A 24 17.89 19.22 -19.69
N PRO A 25 19.19 18.89 -19.82
CA PRO A 25 19.69 17.54 -19.60
C PRO A 25 19.97 17.32 -18.10
N ASN A 26 18.95 17.35 -17.23
CA ASN A 26 19.14 16.84 -15.86
C ASN A 26 17.90 16.51 -15.03
N GLN A 27 16.69 16.46 -15.59
CA GLN A 27 15.56 15.93 -14.83
C GLN A 27 15.29 14.49 -15.25
N ALA A 28 15.88 13.56 -14.50
CA ALA A 28 15.41 12.19 -14.47
C ALA A 28 13.91 12.23 -14.12
N GLN A 29 13.07 12.08 -15.13
CA GLN A 29 11.66 11.81 -14.94
C GLN A 29 11.57 10.57 -14.05
N LYS A 30 11.19 10.73 -12.79
CA LYS A 30 10.76 9.65 -11.91
C LYS A 30 9.39 9.15 -12.41
N SER A 31 9.36 8.68 -13.66
CA SER A 31 8.24 7.96 -14.24
C SER A 31 8.44 6.49 -13.92
N GLY A 32 7.53 5.96 -13.11
CA GLY A 32 7.56 4.58 -12.69
C GLY A 32 6.96 4.47 -11.30
N ARG A 33 5.63 4.38 -11.23
CA ARG A 33 4.91 3.86 -10.08
C ARG A 33 5.59 2.54 -9.70
N ARG A 34 6.49 2.54 -8.71
CA ARG A 34 7.20 1.32 -8.29
C ARG A 34 6.12 0.31 -7.95
N ALA A 35 6.02 -0.75 -8.75
CA ALA A 35 5.02 -1.77 -8.54
C ALA A 35 5.18 -2.28 -7.11
N SER A 36 4.12 -2.19 -6.30
CA SER A 36 4.17 -2.67 -4.93
C SER A 36 4.36 -4.18 -4.97
N ARG A 37 5.51 -4.64 -4.48
CA ARG A 37 5.85 -6.06 -4.49
C ARG A 37 5.23 -6.70 -3.26
N THR A 38 4.41 -7.72 -3.52
CA THR A 38 3.88 -8.61 -2.50
C THR A 38 4.62 -9.94 -2.58
N ALA A 39 5.14 -10.44 -1.45
CA ALA A 39 5.77 -11.76 -1.42
C ALA A 39 5.24 -12.61 -0.25
N PRO A 40 4.93 -13.90 -0.49
CA PRO A 40 4.65 -14.83 0.59
C PRO A 40 5.94 -15.15 1.35
N ILE A 41 5.90 -15.07 2.68
CA ILE A 41 7.02 -15.40 3.56
C ILE A 41 6.53 -16.18 4.78
N VAL A 42 7.46 -16.82 5.49
CA VAL A 42 7.19 -17.42 6.81
C VAL A 42 7.49 -16.43 7.93
N ILE A 43 6.92 -16.63 9.11
CA ILE A 43 7.09 -15.72 10.26
C ILE A 43 8.56 -15.57 10.63
N LYS A 44 9.35 -16.65 10.59
CA LYS A 44 10.79 -16.58 10.90
C LYS A 44 11.56 -15.63 9.99
N GLN A 45 11.19 -15.52 8.72
CA GLN A 45 11.80 -14.56 7.79
C GLN A 45 11.43 -13.13 8.17
N ALA A 46 10.17 -12.87 8.52
CA ALA A 46 9.72 -11.56 9.00
C ALA A 46 10.42 -11.15 10.32
N LEU A 47 10.73 -12.11 11.19
CA LEU A 47 11.47 -11.85 12.43
C LEU A 47 12.96 -11.59 12.20
N HIS A 48 13.51 -12.00 11.05
CA HIS A 48 14.92 -11.79 10.70
C HIS A 48 15.16 -10.50 9.89
N SER A 49 14.13 -9.83 9.39
CA SER A 49 14.26 -8.63 8.55
C SER A 49 14.86 -7.41 9.25
N GLY A 50 14.78 -7.33 10.59
CA GLY A 50 15.25 -6.17 11.35
C GLY A 50 14.64 -4.84 10.87
N ASP A 51 15.36 -3.74 11.10
CA ASP A 51 14.93 -2.37 10.74
C ASP A 51 14.99 -2.09 9.23
N ASP A 52 15.70 -2.92 8.48
CA ASP A 52 15.92 -2.80 7.03
C ASP A 52 14.71 -3.23 6.19
N GLY A 53 13.67 -3.75 6.83
CA GLY A 53 12.50 -4.33 6.16
C GLY A 53 12.80 -5.68 5.51
N VAL A 54 11.79 -6.23 4.83
CA VAL A 54 11.90 -7.57 4.21
C VAL A 54 12.59 -7.45 2.86
N LYS A 55 13.69 -8.19 2.70
CA LYS A 55 14.42 -8.32 1.43
C LYS A 55 14.50 -9.78 1.03
N ILE A 56 14.16 -10.10 -0.22
CA ILE A 56 14.30 -11.44 -0.80
C ILE A 56 15.30 -11.32 -1.96
N TRP A 57 16.46 -11.99 -1.84
CA TRP A 57 17.57 -11.91 -2.81
C TRP A 57 17.97 -10.46 -3.16
N GLY A 58 18.05 -9.59 -2.16
CA GLY A 58 18.38 -8.17 -2.33
C GLY A 58 17.24 -7.30 -2.87
N THR A 59 16.07 -7.88 -3.18
CA THR A 59 14.88 -7.13 -3.60
C THR A 59 14.01 -6.79 -2.40
N GLU A 60 13.72 -5.51 -2.22
CA GLU A 60 12.83 -5.00 -1.18
C GLU A 60 11.37 -5.43 -1.44
N ILE A 61 10.72 -5.93 -0.38
CA ILE A 61 9.32 -6.34 -0.37
C ILE A 61 8.53 -5.35 0.48
N GLN A 62 7.51 -4.75 -0.11
CA GLN A 62 6.66 -3.78 0.58
C GLN A 62 5.56 -4.47 1.38
N ILE A 63 4.86 -5.42 0.74
CA ILE A 63 3.76 -6.14 1.36
C ILE A 63 4.18 -7.61 1.50
N VAL A 64 4.00 -8.16 2.68
CA VAL A 64 4.20 -9.59 2.92
C VAL A 64 2.87 -10.30 2.99
N SER A 65 2.85 -11.57 2.59
CA SER A 65 1.74 -12.47 2.82
C SER A 65 2.17 -13.60 3.74
N ILE A 66 1.46 -13.81 4.84
CA ILE A 66 1.79 -14.84 5.85
C ILE A 66 0.55 -15.66 6.12
N VAL A 67 0.64 -16.98 5.99
CA VAL A 67 -0.41 -17.92 6.41
C VAL A 67 -0.06 -18.45 7.79
N ALA A 68 -0.96 -18.26 8.75
CA ALA A 68 -0.69 -18.62 10.15
C ALA A 68 -1.99 -18.93 10.90
N ARG A 69 -1.84 -19.60 12.04
CA ARG A 69 -2.94 -19.89 12.97
C ARG A 69 -3.05 -18.80 14.03
N ILE A 70 -4.26 -18.35 14.33
CA ILE A 70 -4.51 -17.39 15.41
C ILE A 70 -4.32 -18.07 16.76
N ARG A 71 -3.58 -17.44 17.66
CA ARG A 71 -3.37 -17.90 19.04
C ARG A 71 -3.96 -16.98 20.10
N ASN A 72 -4.18 -15.72 19.77
CA ASN A 72 -4.83 -14.76 20.65
C ASN A 72 -5.39 -13.60 19.81
N ILE A 73 -6.52 -13.03 20.24
CA ILE A 73 -7.14 -11.85 19.64
C ILE A 73 -7.35 -10.84 20.76
N ARG A 74 -6.89 -9.61 20.56
CA ARG A 74 -7.11 -8.49 21.47
C ARG A 74 -7.73 -7.33 20.71
N VAL A 75 -9.00 -7.08 20.95
CA VAL A 75 -9.75 -5.96 20.36
C VAL A 75 -9.55 -4.71 21.23
N GLN A 76 -9.29 -3.59 20.58
CA GLN A 76 -9.23 -2.26 21.18
C GLN A 76 -10.00 -1.28 20.28
N SER A 77 -10.29 -0.08 20.79
CA SER A 77 -11.09 0.92 20.07
C SER A 77 -10.58 1.22 18.65
N THR A 78 -9.26 1.40 18.48
CA THR A 78 -8.67 1.80 17.19
C THR A 78 -7.94 0.68 16.46
N LYS A 79 -7.87 -0.53 17.04
CA LYS A 79 -7.13 -1.65 16.44
C LYS A 79 -7.51 -3.00 16.99
N ILE A 80 -7.30 -4.04 16.19
CA ILE A 80 -7.33 -5.43 16.59
C ILE A 80 -5.91 -5.98 16.51
N THR A 81 -5.42 -6.53 17.61
CA THR A 81 -4.11 -7.16 17.70
C THR A 81 -4.29 -8.68 17.69
N TYR A 82 -3.74 -9.32 16.68
CA TYR A 82 -3.69 -10.78 16.55
C TYR A 82 -2.32 -11.27 16.96
N THR A 83 -2.28 -12.33 17.75
CA THR A 83 -1.07 -13.13 17.89
C THR A 83 -1.18 -14.33 16.96
N ILE A 84 -0.32 -14.39 15.95
CA ILE A 84 -0.34 -15.41 14.91
C ILE A 84 0.88 -16.33 15.05
N GLN A 85 0.71 -17.61 14.71
CA GLN A 85 1.76 -18.60 14.79
C GLN A 85 1.72 -19.54 13.59
N ASP A 86 2.87 -19.74 12.95
CA ASP A 86 3.11 -20.79 11.97
C ASP A 86 4.10 -21.82 12.57
N ILE A 87 4.58 -22.76 11.75
CA ILE A 87 5.57 -23.76 12.19
C ILE A 87 6.96 -23.16 12.45
N THR A 88 7.21 -21.93 12.02
CA THR A 88 8.53 -21.28 12.03
C THR A 88 8.68 -20.26 13.17
N GLY A 89 7.57 -19.76 13.71
CA GLY A 89 7.58 -18.81 14.81
C GLY A 89 6.21 -18.25 15.16
N ARG A 90 6.24 -17.24 16.03
CA ARG A 90 5.05 -16.51 16.50
C ARG A 90 5.32 -15.02 16.37
N MET A 91 4.35 -14.28 15.85
CA MET A 91 4.45 -12.81 15.72
C MET A 91 3.13 -12.13 16.04
N ARG A 92 3.17 -10.81 16.17
CA ARG A 92 2.02 -9.96 16.42
C ARG A 92 1.64 -9.23 15.13
N ALA A 93 0.39 -9.40 14.68
CA ALA A 93 -0.20 -8.64 13.59
C ALA A 93 -1.19 -7.61 14.16
N VAL A 94 -1.19 -6.40 13.61
CA VAL A 94 -2.08 -5.32 14.05
C VAL A 94 -2.90 -4.85 12.87
N LEU A 95 -4.22 -4.98 12.98
CA LEU A 95 -5.19 -4.40 12.07
C LEU A 95 -5.69 -3.10 12.69
N TRP A 96 -5.45 -1.97 12.01
CA TRP A 96 -5.99 -0.68 12.43
C TRP A 96 -7.42 -0.54 11.94
N LEU A 97 -8.31 -0.11 12.84
CA LEU A 97 -9.71 0.15 12.53
C LEU A 97 -9.85 1.62 12.16
N ASP A 98 -10.41 1.88 10.98
CA ASP A 98 -10.70 3.24 10.56
C ASP A 98 -12.09 3.63 11.05
N MET A 99 -12.17 4.76 11.76
CA MET A 99 -13.41 5.28 12.35
C MET A 99 -14.22 6.12 11.35
N GLU A 100 -13.65 6.48 10.20
CA GLU A 100 -14.31 7.34 9.20
C GLU A 100 -14.84 6.56 7.99
N ALA A 101 -14.38 5.32 7.77
CA ALA A 101 -14.89 4.41 6.74
C ALA A 101 -16.10 3.58 7.22
N MET A 102 -16.89 4.15 8.13
CA MET A 102 -18.01 3.52 8.84
C MET A 102 -19.24 3.35 7.95
N ASP A 103 -19.34 2.20 7.31
CA ASP A 103 -20.63 1.52 7.19
C ASP A 103 -20.74 0.58 8.41
N GLU A 104 -21.79 0.77 9.21
CA GLU A 104 -21.78 0.64 10.68
C GLU A 104 -21.57 -0.77 11.29
N ASP A 105 -21.67 -1.88 10.57
CA ASP A 105 -21.83 -3.18 11.26
C ASP A 105 -20.68 -4.20 11.13
N ASP A 106 -19.72 -4.02 10.22
CA ASP A 106 -19.03 -5.22 9.69
C ASP A 106 -17.50 -5.29 9.88
N LYS A 107 -16.86 -4.33 10.57
CA LYS A 107 -15.38 -4.32 10.73
C LYS A 107 -14.84 -4.19 12.15
N SER A 108 -15.67 -3.84 13.13
CA SER A 108 -15.23 -3.68 14.54
C SER A 108 -15.04 -5.02 15.25
N ALA A 109 -15.78 -6.05 14.83
CA ALA A 109 -15.67 -7.40 15.37
C ALA A 109 -14.69 -8.25 14.53
N PRO A 110 -13.79 -9.02 15.17
CA PRO A 110 -13.01 -10.05 14.48
C PRO A 110 -13.95 -11.08 13.83
N LYS A 111 -13.86 -11.24 12.51
CA LYS A 111 -14.59 -12.28 11.76
C LYS A 111 -13.96 -13.68 11.86
N VAL A 112 -12.97 -13.82 12.73
CA VAL A 112 -12.10 -15.00 12.87
C VAL A 112 -11.95 -15.34 14.34
N GLN A 113 -11.76 -16.61 14.64
CA GLN A 113 -11.66 -17.12 16.00
C GLN A 113 -10.23 -17.58 16.32
N VAL A 114 -9.94 -17.72 17.62
CA VAL A 114 -8.69 -18.35 18.04
C VAL A 114 -8.66 -19.77 17.47
N ASN A 115 -7.50 -20.18 16.97
CA ASN A 115 -7.22 -21.43 16.27
C ASN A 115 -7.64 -21.50 14.80
N ASP A 116 -8.23 -20.45 14.23
CA ASP A 116 -8.45 -20.39 12.78
C ASP A 116 -7.13 -20.18 12.02
N TYR A 117 -7.08 -20.72 10.81
CA TYR A 117 -6.05 -20.37 9.84
C TYR A 117 -6.46 -19.12 9.08
N ILE A 118 -5.54 -18.16 9.02
CA ILE A 118 -5.73 -16.90 8.29
C ILE A 118 -4.54 -16.64 7.37
N GLN A 119 -4.79 -15.80 6.38
CA GLN A 119 -3.75 -15.19 5.56
C GLN A 119 -3.71 -13.69 5.85
N VAL A 120 -2.55 -13.20 6.29
CA VAL A 120 -2.33 -11.80 6.64
C VAL A 120 -1.55 -11.14 5.51
N TYR A 121 -2.01 -9.97 5.10
CA TYR A 121 -1.30 -9.07 4.19
C TYR A 121 -0.95 -7.79 4.93
N GLY A 122 0.31 -7.36 4.87
CA GLY A 122 0.72 -6.15 5.57
C GLY A 122 2.20 -5.83 5.42
N ASN A 123 2.64 -4.79 6.10
CA ASN A 123 4.05 -4.42 6.17
C ASN A 123 4.64 -5.01 7.45
N VAL A 124 5.89 -5.50 7.38
CA VAL A 124 6.63 -5.92 8.58
C VAL A 124 7.26 -4.69 9.22
N LYS A 125 7.12 -4.57 10.53
CA LYS A 125 7.82 -3.58 11.35
C LYS A 125 8.58 -4.30 12.45
N ALA A 126 9.83 -3.93 12.67
CA ALA A 126 10.62 -4.34 13.82
C ALA A 126 10.13 -3.65 15.10
#